data_AF-A0A318JN58-F1
#
_entry.id   AF-A0A318JN58-F1
#
_cell.length_a   1.000
_cell.length_b   1.000
_cell.length_c   1.000
_cell.angle_alpha   90.00
_cell.angle_beta   90.00
_cell.angle_gamma   90.00
#
_symmetry.space_group_name_H-M   'P 1'
#
loop_
_entity.id
_entity.type
_entity.pdbx_description
1 polymer ?
#
loop_
_entity_poly.entity_id
_entity_poly.type
_entity_poly.pdbx_seq_one_letter_code
_entity_poly.pdbx_strand_id
1 'polypeptide(L)' 'MSAIPTEYPIVMTDGVDDYIVSNATEYVNAVFKLGHAEKAEVEAIDKPSRRRASKS' A
#
# COMPACT_ATOMS: atom_id res chain seq x y z
N MET A 1 -13.04 -16.96 10.56
CA MET A 1 -11.91 -16.62 11.45
C MET A 1 -11.37 -15.26 11.00
N SER A 2 -11.34 -14.26 11.89
CA SER A 2 -10.70 -12.96 11.58
C SER A 2 -9.19 -13.17 11.56
N ALA A 3 -8.53 -12.77 10.47
CA ALA A 3 -7.09 -12.96 10.25
C ALA A 3 -6.25 -11.80 10.81
N ILE A 4 -6.80 -11.01 11.74
CA ILE A 4 -6.08 -9.86 12.31
C ILE A 4 -5.17 -10.36 13.44
N PRO A 5 -3.84 -10.15 13.33
CA PRO A 5 -2.90 -10.52 14.39
C PRO A 5 -3.19 -9.76 15.68
N THR A 6 -3.13 -10.47 16.80
CA THR A 6 -3.30 -9.91 18.15
C THR A 6 -1.98 -9.66 18.87
N GLU A 7 -0.88 -10.21 18.35
CA GLU A 7 0.47 -10.09 18.90
C GLU A 7 1.39 -9.48 17.85
N TYR A 8 2.27 -8.58 18.29
CA TYR A 8 3.23 -7.86 17.46
C TYR A 8 4.61 -7.89 18.14
N PRO A 9 5.72 -7.80 17.39
CA PRO A 9 5.81 -7.58 15.95
C PRO A 9 5.52 -8.84 15.11
N ILE A 10 5.08 -8.64 13.86
CA ILE A 10 4.93 -9.71 12.86
C ILE A 10 5.77 -9.40 11.63
N VAL A 11 6.07 -10.43 10.84
CA VAL A 11 6.70 -10.26 9.52
C VAL A 11 5.59 -10.31 8.46
N MET A 12 5.56 -9.32 7.58
CA MET A 12 4.71 -9.27 6.39
C MET A 12 5.59 -9.28 5.13
N THR A 13 5.02 -9.77 4.04
CA THR A 13 5.63 -9.77 2.72
C THR A 13 4.69 -9.08 1.75
N ASP A 14 5.20 -8.18 0.91
CA ASP A 14 4.45 -7.60 -0.20
C ASP A 14 4.62 -8.34 -1.53
N GLY A 15 5.28 -9.50 -1.48
CA GLY A 15 5.63 -10.31 -2.65
C GLY A 15 7.00 -9.96 -3.23
N VAL A 16 7.63 -8.86 -2.80
CA VAL A 16 8.97 -8.45 -3.20
C VAL A 16 9.91 -8.42 -1.99
N ASP A 17 9.49 -7.75 -0.91
CA ASP A 17 10.29 -7.54 0.28
C ASP A 17 9.54 -8.00 1.54
N ASP A 18 10.31 -8.58 2.47
CA ASP A 18 9.84 -8.91 3.81
C ASP A 18 10.13 -7.75 4.76
N TYR A 19 9.13 -7.32 5.53
CA TYR A 19 9.24 -6.22 6.48
C TYR A 19 8.52 -6.51 7.79
N ILE A 20 9.01 -5.88 8.86
CA ILE A 20 8.46 -6.01 10.20
C ILE A 20 7.33 -5.00 10.40
N VAL A 21 6.19 -5.48 10.87
CA VAL A 21 5.03 -4.68 11.27
C VAL A 21 4.94 -4.70 12.78
N SER A 22 5.04 -3.52 13.39
CA SER A 22 5.24 -3.40 14.83
C SER A 22 3.93 -3.20 15.61
N ASN A 23 2.83 -2.85 14.92
CA ASN A 23 1.54 -2.61 15.54
C ASN A 23 0.37 -2.81 14.57
N ALA A 24 -0.85 -2.83 15.11
CA ALA A 24 -2.08 -3.04 14.35
C ALA A 24 -2.36 -1.94 13.31
N THR A 25 -1.99 -0.69 13.57
CA THR A 25 -2.20 0.41 12.63
C THR A 25 -1.34 0.25 11.38
N GLU A 26 -0.08 -0.13 11.56
CA GLU A 26 0.84 -0.47 10.46
C GLU A 26 0.34 -1.68 9.67
N TYR A 27 -0.19 -2.71 10.35
CA TYR A 27 -0.77 -3.88 9.71
C TYR A 27 -1.93 -3.49 8.78
N VAL A 28 -2.90 -2.71 9.26
CA VAL A 28 -4.04 -2.27 8.45
C VAL A 28 -3.59 -1.43 7.27
N ASN A 29 -2.63 -0.53 7.47
CA ASN A 29 -2.08 0.29 6.39
C ASN A 29 -1.35 -0.56 5.34
N ALA A 30 -0.57 -1.56 5.78
CA ALA A 30 0.13 -2.49 4.90
C ALA A 30 -0.84 -3.32 4.06
N VAL A 31 -1.86 -3.93 4.69
CA VAL A 31 -2.91 -4.69 4.00
C VAL A 31 -3.72 -3.81 3.05
N PHE A 32 -4.06 -2.58 3.46
CA PHE A 32 -4.76 -1.63 2.61
C PHE A 32 -3.93 -1.28 1.37
N LYS A 33 -2.64 -0.97 1.56
CA LYS A 33 -1.71 -0.72 0.47
C LYS A 33 -1.60 -1.93 -0.44
N LEU A 34 -1.45 -3.15 0.07
CA LEU A 34 -1.37 -4.35 -0.76
C LEU A 34 -2.59 -4.52 -1.65
N GLY A 35 -3.79 -4.38 -1.08
CA GLY A 35 -5.04 -4.50 -1.85
C GLY A 35 -5.35 -3.32 -2.78
N HIS A 36 -4.62 -2.20 -2.67
CA HIS A 36 -4.85 -0.97 -3.46
C HIS A 36 -3.66 -0.56 -4.33
N ALA A 37 -2.45 -1.08 -4.08
CA ALA A 37 -1.25 -0.84 -4.87
C ALA A 37 -1.37 -1.51 -6.24
N GLU A 38 -1.95 -2.71 -6.31
CA GLU A 38 -2.30 -3.36 -7.58
C GLU A 38 -3.22 -2.48 -8.45
N LYS A 39 -4.04 -1.61 -7.84
CA LYS A 39 -4.91 -0.69 -8.58
C LYS A 39 -4.23 0.64 -8.91
N ALA A 40 -3.30 1.08 -8.07
CA ALA A 40 -2.59 2.33 -8.26
C ALA A 40 -1.51 2.23 -9.35
N GLU A 41 -0.82 1.10 -9.50
CA GLU A 41 0.14 0.91 -10.60
C GLU A 41 -0.57 0.81 -11.97
N VAL A 42 -1.76 0.22 -12.01
CA VAL A 42 -2.60 0.22 -13.22
C VAL A 42 -3.09 1.63 -13.58
N GLU A 43 -3.42 2.47 -12.59
CA GLU A 43 -3.79 3.88 -12.84
C GLU A 43 -2.59 4.82 -13.12
N ALA A 44 -1.41 4.53 -12.58
CA ALA A 44 -0.23 5.37 -12.76
C ALA A 44 0.38 5.24 -14.17
N ILE A 45 0.17 4.11 -14.85
CA ILE A 45 0.57 3.91 -16.25
C ILE A 45 -0.38 4.66 -17.21
N ASP A 46 -1.62 4.97 -16.80
CA ASP A 46 -2.65 5.57 -17.67
C ASP A 46 -2.92 7.07 -17.44
N LYS A 47 -2.11 7.75 -16.61
CA LYS A 47 -2.19 9.21 -16.46
C LYS A 47 -0.99 9.88 -17.16
N PRO A 48 -1.14 10.37 -18.41
CA PRO A 48 -0.17 11.32 -18.92
C PRO A 48 -0.26 12.55 -18.04
N SER A 49 0.88 12.90 -17.45
CA SER A 49 1.20 14.17 -16.81
C SER A 49 0.54 15.34 -17.55
N ARG A 50 -0.65 15.75 -17.10
CA ARG A 50 -1.27 17.00 -17.56
C ARG A 50 -0.59 18.13 -16.82
N ARG A 51 0.54 18.52 -17.42
CA ARG A 51 1.23 19.80 -17.31
C ARG A 51 0.27 20.90 -16.87
N ARG A 52 0.68 21.58 -15.80
CA ARG A 52 0.17 22.89 -15.37
C ARG A 52 0.09 23.82 -16.58
N ALA A 53 -1.11 24.16 -17.00
CA ALA A 53 -1.32 25.24 -17.96
C ALA A 53 -1.35 26.56 -17.19
N SER A 54 -0.31 27.36 -17.44
CA SER A 54 -0.16 28.75 -17.05
C SER A 54 -1.34 29.59 -17.52
N LYS A 55 -1.91 30.38 -16.61
CA LYS A 55 -2.94 31.39 -16.90
C LYS A 55 -2.23 32.64 -17.42
N SER A 56 -2.53 33.03 -18.66
CA SER A 56 -2.26 34.36 -19.21
C SER A 56 -3.43 35.30 -18.93
#